data_AF-A0A6P0Y0Q4-F1
#
_entry.id   AF-A0A6P0Y0Q4-F1
#
_cell.length_a   1.000
_cell.length_b   1.000
_cell.length_c   1.000
_cell.angle_alpha   90.00
_cell.angle_beta   90.00
_cell.angle_gamma   90.00
#
_symmetry.space_group_name_H-M   'P 1'
#
loop_
_entity.id
_entity.type
_entity.pdbx_description
1 polymer ?
#
loop_
_entity_poly.entity_id
_entity_poly.type
_entity_poly.pdbx_seq_one_letter_code
_entity_poly.pdbx_strand_id
1 'polypeptide(L)'
;MPNNPFFPAGPVPPEYFIGRKSELRFAFDLISKNLHGAFYGSPGMGKSSLLYLLTYPEIWQQQGQDYSKSLIVYLNCTNLNPFTPYAFWQEVLILLKEEVEDNDELKAVIDRVLEGDTIEKTDIRQILRKIGKQDKD
;
A
#
# COMPACT_ATOMS: atom_id res chain seq x y z
N MET A 1 -2.05 10.97 33.81
CA MET A 1 -0.72 10.35 33.62
C MET A 1 -0.27 10.67 32.20
N PRO A 2 0.98 11.05 31.94
CA PRO A 2 1.44 11.20 30.56
C PRO A 2 1.39 9.83 29.88
N ASN A 3 0.81 9.76 28.68
CA ASN A 3 0.76 8.53 27.88
C ASN A 3 2.17 8.11 27.48
N ASN A 4 2.44 6.80 27.49
CA ASN A 4 3.72 6.25 27.05
C ASN A 4 3.94 6.61 25.56
N PRO A 5 5.01 7.33 25.19
CA PRO A 5 5.27 7.71 23.81
C PRO A 5 5.88 6.58 22.97
N PHE A 6 6.20 5.43 23.59
CA PHE A 6 6.82 4.29 22.90
C PHE A 6 5.77 3.27 22.45
N PHE A 7 5.89 2.85 21.20
CA PHE A 7 5.04 1.84 20.55
C PHE A 7 5.85 0.55 20.36
N PRO A 8 5.84 -0.37 21.36
CA PRO A 8 6.48 -1.66 21.22
C PRO A 8 5.66 -2.54 20.27
N ALA A 9 6.33 -3.12 19.28
CA ALA A 9 5.78 -4.01 18.26
C ALA A 9 4.80 -3.34 17.27
N GLY A 10 5.15 -3.42 15.99
CA GLY A 10 4.33 -2.90 14.89
C GLY A 10 4.78 -1.53 14.35
N PRO A 11 4.15 -1.07 13.27
CA PRO A 11 4.37 0.27 12.74
C PRO A 11 4.02 1.36 13.76
N VAL A 12 4.77 2.45 13.74
CA VAL A 12 4.54 3.63 14.59
C VAL A 12 3.61 4.58 13.83
N PRO A 13 2.55 5.11 14.45
CA PRO A 13 1.67 6.06 13.78
C PRO A 13 2.37 7.39 13.48
N PRO A 14 1.90 8.16 12.48
CA PRO A 14 2.58 9.35 11.96
C PRO A 14 3.04 10.34 13.01
N GLU A 15 2.20 10.62 14.01
CA GLU A 15 2.44 11.61 15.04
C GLU A 15 3.58 11.23 16.01
N TYR A 16 3.99 9.96 16.03
CA TYR A 16 5.13 9.47 16.82
C TYR A 16 6.32 9.02 15.96
N PHE A 17 6.24 9.15 14.62
CA PHE A 17 7.35 8.81 13.74
C PHE A 17 8.28 10.01 13.52
N ILE A 18 9.46 9.98 14.16
CA ILE A 18 10.40 11.10 14.17
C ILE A 18 11.57 10.88 13.20
N GLY A 19 11.87 11.89 12.37
CA GLY A 19 13.04 11.90 11.49
C GLY A 19 12.80 11.30 10.11
N ARG A 20 13.82 10.67 9.51
CA ARG A 20 13.75 9.92 8.23
C ARG A 20 13.20 10.70 7.02
N LYS A 21 13.31 12.03 7.03
CA LYS A 21 12.80 12.91 5.97
C LYS A 21 13.43 12.60 4.60
N SER A 22 14.70 12.20 4.57
CA SER A 22 15.41 11.80 3.35
C SER A 22 14.82 10.54 2.73
N GLU A 23 14.55 9.52 3.55
CA GLU A 23 14.00 8.24 3.10
C GLU A 23 12.54 8.40 2.67
N LEU A 24 11.77 9.23 3.37
CA LEU A 24 10.41 9.59 2.96
C LEU A 24 10.41 10.31 1.61
N ARG A 25 11.27 11.32 1.44
CA ARG A 25 11.42 12.02 0.15
C ARG A 25 11.82 11.06 -0.98
N PHE A 26 12.75 10.15 -0.70
CA PHE A 26 13.14 9.11 -1.65
C PHE A 26 11.96 8.21 -2.04
N ALA A 27 11.09 7.83 -1.11
CA ALA A 27 9.88 7.06 -1.41
C ALA A 27 8.95 7.83 -2.37
N PHE A 28 8.67 9.10 -2.09
CA PHE A 28 7.82 9.93 -2.95
C PHE A 28 8.44 10.23 -4.33
N ASP A 29 9.76 10.35 -4.40
CA ASP A 29 10.49 10.46 -5.68
C ASP A 29 10.31 9.19 -6.54
N LEU A 30 10.22 8.01 -5.92
CA LEU A 30 9.95 6.76 -6.64
C LEU A 30 8.49 6.66 -7.08
N ILE A 31 7.55 6.98 -6.18
CA ILE A 31 6.11 6.95 -6.45
C ILE A 31 5.77 7.87 -7.63
N SER A 32 6.25 9.13 -7.60
CA SER A 32 6.00 10.11 -8.67
C SER A 32 6.54 9.70 -10.04
N LYS A 33 7.52 8.78 -10.08
CA LYS A 33 8.13 8.26 -11.30
C LYS A 33 7.62 6.87 -11.69
N ASN A 34 6.63 6.33 -10.98
CA ASN A 34 6.12 4.96 -11.15
C ASN A 34 7.25 3.90 -11.06
N LEU A 35 8.18 4.09 -10.13
CA LEU A 35 9.32 3.21 -9.90
C LEU A 35 9.10 2.33 -8.67
N HIS A 36 9.90 1.27 -8.57
CA HIS A 36 9.98 0.40 -7.40
C HIS A 36 11.20 0.75 -6.55
N GLY A 37 11.12 0.52 -5.24
CA GLY A 37 12.22 0.75 -4.31
C GLY A 37 12.30 -0.33 -3.25
N ALA A 38 13.52 -0.57 -2.77
CA ALA A 38 13.79 -1.46 -1.66
C ALA A 38 14.34 -0.68 -0.46
N PHE A 39 13.68 -0.80 0.68
CA PHE A 39 14.15 -0.24 1.96
C PHE A 39 14.72 -1.36 2.81
N TYR A 40 16.05 -1.39 2.97
CA TYR A 40 16.77 -2.45 3.68
C TYR A 40 17.58 -1.89 4.85
N GLY A 41 17.92 -2.76 5.80
CA GLY A 41 18.62 -2.39 7.03
C GLY A 41 18.29 -3.32 8.19
N SER A 42 18.96 -3.16 9.33
CA SER A 42 18.85 -4.05 10.48
C SER A 42 17.41 -4.18 11.03
N PRO A 43 17.07 -5.29 11.69
CA PRO A 43 15.79 -5.44 12.41
C PRO A 43 15.57 -4.29 13.39
N GLY A 44 14.32 -3.86 13.56
CA GLY A 44 13.96 -2.78 14.49
C GLY A 44 14.30 -1.35 14.05
N MET A 45 14.92 -1.13 12.87
CA MET A 45 15.28 0.22 12.40
C MET A 45 14.09 1.10 11.94
N GLY A 46 12.85 0.63 12.08
CA GLY A 46 11.65 1.38 11.68
C GLY A 46 11.31 1.31 10.19
N LYS A 47 11.79 0.30 9.46
CA LYS A 47 11.52 0.14 8.02
C LYS A 47 10.03 -0.07 7.72
N SER A 48 9.38 -0.96 8.47
CA SER A 48 7.94 -1.21 8.34
C SER A 48 7.13 0.03 8.71
N SER A 49 7.52 0.75 9.77
CA SER A 49 6.92 2.03 10.12
C SER A 49 7.04 3.05 8.99
N LEU A 50 8.24 3.20 8.39
CA LEU A 50 8.43 4.10 7.26
C LEU A 50 7.52 3.77 6.07
N LEU A 51 7.39 2.49 5.69
CA LEU A 51 6.52 2.07 4.60
C LEU A 51 5.04 2.28 4.94
N TYR A 52 4.66 2.02 6.19
CA TYR A 52 3.30 2.21 6.67
C TYR A 52 2.88 3.68 6.65
N LEU A 53 3.78 4.63 6.91
CA LEU A 53 3.47 6.06 6.78
C LEU A 53 2.99 6.46 5.38
N LEU A 54 3.43 5.74 4.34
CA LEU A 54 3.03 6.05 2.97
C LEU A 54 1.53 5.81 2.74
N THR A 55 0.84 5.10 3.63
CA THR A 55 -0.61 4.86 3.56
C THR A 55 -1.45 5.97 4.19
N TYR A 56 -0.83 7.02 4.76
CA TYR A 56 -1.54 8.06 5.50
C TYR A 56 -1.74 9.32 4.65
N PRO A 57 -2.98 9.81 4.47
CA PRO A 57 -3.26 11.03 3.70
C PRO A 57 -2.50 12.26 4.15
N GLU A 58 -2.32 12.44 5.47
CA GLU A 58 -1.58 13.55 6.05
C GLU A 58 -0.10 13.56 5.64
N ILE A 59 0.49 12.39 5.39
CA ILE A 59 1.87 12.26 4.95
C ILE A 59 2.01 12.74 3.50
N TRP A 60 1.02 12.45 2.65
CA TRP A 60 0.98 12.94 1.27
C TRP A 60 0.81 14.46 1.22
N GLN A 61 -0.11 15.00 2.03
CA GLN A 61 -0.31 16.44 2.14
C GLN A 61 0.98 17.16 2.57
N GLN A 62 1.72 16.61 3.53
CA GLN A 62 3.01 17.16 3.97
C GLN A 62 4.10 17.16 2.88
N GLN A 63 4.00 16.25 1.90
CA GLN A 63 4.89 16.21 0.74
C GLN A 63 4.35 17.00 -0.47
N GLY A 64 3.22 17.70 -0.31
CA GLY A 64 2.58 18.45 -1.39
C GLY A 64 1.98 17.55 -2.50
N GLN A 65 1.64 16.31 -2.16
CA GLN A 65 1.04 15.33 -3.07
C GLN A 65 -0.45 15.16 -2.76
N ASP A 66 -1.23 14.84 -3.80
CA ASP A 66 -2.67 14.65 -3.70
C ASP A 66 -3.01 13.18 -3.43
N TYR A 67 -3.45 12.88 -2.21
CA TYR A 67 -3.82 11.52 -1.81
C TYR A 67 -5.05 11.00 -2.57
N SER A 68 -5.98 11.86 -2.98
CA SER A 68 -7.24 11.42 -3.61
C SER A 68 -7.04 10.79 -4.99
N LYS A 69 -5.86 10.94 -5.58
CA LYS A 69 -5.46 10.37 -6.86
C LYS A 69 -4.67 9.07 -6.71
N SER A 70 -4.60 8.54 -5.49
CA SER A 70 -3.76 7.41 -5.16
C SER A 70 -4.59 6.32 -4.50
N LEU A 71 -4.37 5.09 -4.95
CA LEU A 71 -4.93 3.89 -4.35
C LEU A 71 -3.78 3.08 -3.78
N ILE A 72 -3.70 2.98 -2.45
CA ILE A 72 -2.53 2.44 -1.76
C ILE A 72 -2.93 1.16 -1.02
N VAL A 73 -2.24 0.07 -1.35
CA VAL A 73 -2.39 -1.21 -0.65
C VAL A 73 -1.13 -1.51 0.14
N TYR A 74 -1.28 -1.78 1.44
CA TYR A 74 -0.19 -2.21 2.31
C TYR A 74 -0.34 -3.69 2.67
N LEU A 75 0.62 -4.50 2.22
CA LEU A 75 0.64 -5.94 2.49
C LEU A 75 1.85 -6.30 3.37
N ASN A 76 1.58 -6.87 4.54
CA ASN A 76 2.61 -7.52 5.34
C ASN A 76 2.85 -8.96 4.86
N CYS A 77 3.87 -9.16 4.01
CA CYS A 77 4.21 -10.48 3.47
C CYS A 77 4.58 -11.53 4.52
N THR A 78 4.90 -11.15 5.78
CA THR A 78 5.16 -12.15 6.85
C THR A 78 3.91 -12.92 7.25
N ASN A 79 2.72 -12.40 6.92
CA ASN A 79 1.44 -13.05 7.20
C ASN A 79 1.10 -14.12 6.15
N LEU A 80 1.82 -14.16 5.02
CA LEU A 80 1.61 -15.12 3.94
C LEU A 80 2.46 -16.36 4.17
N ASN A 81 1.83 -17.47 4.60
CA ASN A 81 2.52 -18.73 4.83
C ASN A 81 1.71 -19.93 4.29
N PRO A 82 2.17 -20.60 3.21
CA PRO A 82 3.39 -20.33 2.46
C PRO A 82 3.30 -19.05 1.61
N PHE A 83 4.44 -18.37 1.42
CA PHE A 83 4.54 -17.26 0.48
C PHE A 83 4.57 -17.81 -0.96
N THR A 84 3.43 -17.70 -1.66
CA THR A 84 3.30 -18.11 -3.07
C THR A 84 2.84 -16.92 -3.92
N PRO A 85 3.11 -16.91 -5.24
CA PRO A 85 2.60 -15.87 -6.13
C PRO A 85 1.07 -15.73 -6.08
N TYR A 86 0.35 -16.86 -6.00
CA TYR A 86 -1.10 -16.86 -5.87
C TYR A 86 -1.55 -16.20 -4.56
N ALA A 87 -1.02 -16.64 -3.41
CA ALA A 87 -1.38 -16.06 -2.11
C ALA A 87 -1.04 -14.56 -2.03
N PHE A 88 0.07 -14.14 -2.62
CA PHE A 88 0.43 -12.72 -2.70
C PHE A 88 -0.59 -11.91 -3.48
N TRP A 89 -0.93 -12.33 -4.71
CA TRP A 89 -1.88 -11.57 -5.53
C TRP A 89 -3.30 -11.64 -5.01
N GLN A 90 -3.70 -12.78 -4.43
CA GLN A 90 -4.99 -12.93 -3.78
C GLN A 90 -5.15 -11.89 -2.66
N GLU A 91 -4.18 -11.79 -1.76
CA GLU A 91 -4.22 -10.84 -0.66
C GLU A 91 -4.16 -9.38 -1.15
N VAL A 92 -3.32 -9.08 -2.15
CA VAL A 92 -3.30 -7.74 -2.77
C VAL A 92 -4.66 -7.36 -3.33
N LEU A 93 -5.37 -8.29 -3.99
CA LEU A 93 -6.69 -8.04 -4.57
C LEU A 93 -7.77 -7.88 -3.49
N ILE A 94 -7.70 -8.62 -2.39
CA ILE A 94 -8.60 -8.46 -1.24
C ILE A 94 -8.43 -7.06 -0.65
N LEU A 95 -7.20 -6.66 -0.33
CA LEU A 95 -6.91 -5.32 0.21
C LEU A 95 -7.31 -4.21 -0.78
N LEU A 96 -7.05 -4.43 -2.08
CA LEU A 96 -7.48 -3.48 -3.12
C LEU A 96 -8.99 -3.30 -3.15
N LYS A 97 -9.76 -4.38 -2.97
CA LYS A 97 -11.23 -4.36 -2.94
C LYS A 97 -11.75 -3.55 -1.74
N GLU A 98 -11.08 -3.64 -0.60
CA GLU A 98 -11.39 -2.88 0.61
C GLU A 98 -11.17 -1.38 0.40
N GLU A 99 -10.14 -0.99 -0.35
CA GLU A 99 -9.84 0.44 -0.62
C GLU A 99 -10.79 1.10 -1.65
N VAL A 100 -11.54 0.32 -2.45
CA VAL A 100 -12.43 0.85 -3.50
C VAL A 100 -13.91 0.73 -3.14
N GLU A 101 -14.28 1.09 -1.91
CA GLU A 101 -15.62 0.83 -1.34
C GLU A 101 -16.79 1.27 -2.24
N ASP A 102 -16.69 2.43 -2.89
CA ASP A 102 -17.79 3.00 -3.68
C ASP A 102 -17.80 2.59 -5.16
N ASN A 103 -17.01 1.57 -5.54
CA ASN A 103 -16.82 1.17 -6.93
C ASN A 103 -17.27 -0.27 -7.20
N ASP A 104 -18.58 -0.47 -7.27
CA ASP A 104 -19.21 -1.78 -7.52
C ASP A 104 -18.70 -2.44 -8.82
N GLU A 105 -18.44 -1.64 -9.85
CA GLU A 105 -18.00 -2.17 -11.15
C GLU A 105 -16.58 -2.75 -11.08
N LEU A 106 -15.69 -2.17 -10.26
CA LEU A 106 -14.35 -2.68 -10.03
C LEU A 106 -14.36 -3.84 -9.06
N LYS A 107 -15.15 -3.76 -7.98
CA LYS A 107 -15.36 -4.86 -7.03
C LYS A 107 -15.82 -6.13 -7.74
N ALA A 108 -16.79 -6.02 -8.66
CA ALA A 108 -17.27 -7.16 -9.44
C ALA A 108 -16.20 -7.77 -10.36
N VAL A 109 -15.24 -6.97 -10.86
CA VAL A 109 -14.11 -7.49 -11.64
C VAL A 109 -13.11 -8.20 -10.73
N ILE A 110 -12.82 -7.63 -9.56
CA ILE A 110 -11.92 -8.24 -8.57
C ILE A 110 -12.51 -9.57 -8.10
N ASP A 111 -13.80 -9.62 -7.77
CA ASP A 111 -14.48 -10.84 -7.30
C ASP A 111 -14.40 -11.98 -8.32
N ARG A 112 -14.65 -11.67 -9.59
CA ARG A 112 -14.51 -12.67 -10.67
C ARG A 112 -13.10 -13.26 -10.75
N VAL A 113 -12.07 -12.43 -10.52
CA VAL A 113 -10.67 -12.89 -10.53
C VAL A 113 -10.37 -13.73 -9.29
N LEU A 114 -10.90 -13.34 -8.13
CA LEU A 114 -10.74 -14.07 -6.87
C LEU A 114 -11.48 -15.41 -6.83
N GLU A 115 -12.55 -15.57 -7.61
CA GLU A 115 -13.29 -16.82 -7.79
C GLU A 115 -12.53 -17.85 -8.65
N GLY A 116 -11.51 -17.43 -9.40
CA GLY A 116 -10.71 -18.31 -10.25
C GLY A 116 -9.63 -19.07 -9.49
N ASP A 117 -9.22 -20.23 -10.02
CA ASP A 117 -8.15 -21.05 -9.45
C ASP A 117 -6.75 -20.44 -9.61
N THR A 118 -6.60 -19.46 -10.51
CA THR A 118 -5.33 -18.80 -10.81
C THR A 118 -5.54 -17.31 -11.04
N ILE A 119 -4.57 -16.50 -10.62
CA ILE A 119 -4.53 -15.07 -10.91
C ILE A 119 -3.42 -14.83 -11.94
N GLU A 120 -3.82 -14.47 -13.15
CA GLU A 120 -2.89 -14.22 -14.25
C GLU A 120 -2.52 -12.74 -14.37
N LYS A 121 -1.43 -12.49 -15.10
CA LYS A 121 -0.97 -11.12 -15.43
C LYS A 121 -2.04 -10.31 -16.17
N THR A 122 -2.86 -10.96 -16.99
CA THR A 122 -3.97 -10.34 -17.73
C THR A 122 -5.04 -9.81 -16.80
N ASP A 123 -5.34 -10.53 -15.71
CA ASP A 123 -6.34 -10.16 -14.71
C ASP A 123 -5.91 -8.88 -13.98
N ILE A 124 -4.66 -8.86 -13.50
CA ILE A 124 -4.09 -7.68 -12.84
C ILE A 124 -4.09 -6.47 -13.79
N ARG A 125 -3.71 -6.66 -15.06
CA ARG A 125 -3.74 -5.58 -16.07
C ARG A 125 -5.14 -5.06 -16.32
N GLN A 126 -6.15 -5.92 -16.34
CA GLN A 126 -7.55 -5.51 -16.52
C GLN A 126 -8.02 -4.64 -15.35
N ILE A 127 -7.71 -5.04 -14.13
CA ILE A 127 -8.03 -4.30 -12.90
C ILE A 127 -7.34 -2.92 -12.91
N LEU A 128 -6.03 -2.87 -13.15
CA LEU A 128 -5.26 -1.62 -13.21
C LEU A 128 -5.76 -0.66 -14.30
N ARG A 129 -6.15 -1.19 -15.47
CA ARG A 129 -6.74 -0.37 -16.55
C ARG A 129 -8.08 0.23 -16.14
N LYS A 130 -8.87 -0.47 -15.33
CA LYS A 130 -10.17 0.01 -14.88
C LYS A 130 -10.00 1.12 -13.85
N ILE A 131 -9.07 0.95 -12.91
CA ILE A 131 -8.65 2.01 -11.98
C ILE A 131 -8.22 3.27 -12.75
N GLY A 132 -7.29 3.15 -13.70
CA GLY A 132 -6.78 4.31 -14.45
C GLY A 132 -7.77 4.95 -15.44
N LYS A 133 -8.97 4.38 -15.63
CA LYS A 133 -10.05 5.03 -16.41
C LYS A 133 -10.90 5.98 -15.58
N GLN A 134 -10.96 5.79 -14.26
CA GLN A 134 -11.80 6.60 -13.38
C GLN A 134 -11.26 8.01 -13.19
N ASP A 135 -9.94 8.19 -13.29
CA ASP A 135 -9.26 9.49 -13.19
C ASP A 135 -9.27 10.31 -14.50
N LYS A 136 -9.97 9.85 -15.55
CA LYS A 136 -9.98 10.52 -16.87
C LYS A 136 -11.23 11.34 -17.17
N ASP A 137 -12.14 11.48 -16.22
CA ASP A 137 -13.35 12.29 -16.34
C ASP A 137 -13.17 13.68 -15.70
#